data_AF-A0A8C9TVV1-F1
#
_entry.id   AF-A0A8C9TVV1-F1
#
_cell.length_a   1.000
_cell.length_b   1.000
_cell.length_c   1.000
_cell.angle_alpha   90.00
_cell.angle_beta   90.00
_cell.angle_gamma   90.00
#
_symmetry.space_group_name_H-M   'P 1'
#
loop_
_entity.id
_entity.type
_entity.pdbx_description
1 polymer ?
#
loop_
_entity_poly.entity_id
_entity_poly.type
_entity_poly.pdbx_seq_one_letter_code
_entity_poly.pdbx_strand_id
1 'polypeptide(L)'
;MDYRSPAAVLIMLVLLCGGDLNTAMSIRERCECLETVDKLTWRQITDFQVTPRSELCNSVQITNQKVCLNPESRQGKKIQNCWNRDAALHFHRSETPKNITSPAHETLQKTPAAS
;
A
#
# COMPACT_ATOMS: atom_id res chain seq x y z
N MET A 1 16.84 -58.60 -10.85
CA MET A 1 16.15 -57.39 -11.38
C MET A 1 17.00 -56.88 -12.53
N ASP A 2 16.67 -57.35 -13.74
CA ASP A 2 17.46 -57.15 -14.94
C ASP A 2 17.20 -55.76 -15.55
N TYR A 3 18.01 -54.78 -15.19
CA TYR A 3 18.08 -53.49 -15.90
C TYR A 3 18.85 -53.65 -17.22
N ARG A 4 18.26 -54.41 -18.14
CA ARG A 4 18.87 -54.70 -19.45
C ARG A 4 18.29 -53.87 -20.60
N SER A 5 17.30 -53.03 -20.31
CA SER A 5 16.71 -52.10 -21.28
C SER A 5 17.03 -50.65 -20.90
N PRO A 6 17.73 -49.89 -21.76
CA PRO A 6 18.04 -48.47 -21.49
C PRO A 6 16.76 -47.64 -21.33
N ALA A 7 15.66 -48.04 -21.96
CA ALA A 7 14.36 -47.39 -21.81
C ALA A 7 13.80 -47.51 -20.38
N ALA A 8 14.02 -48.64 -19.69
CA ALA A 8 13.54 -48.83 -18.32
C ALA A 8 14.29 -47.93 -17.32
N VAL A 9 15.58 -47.70 -17.57
CA VAL A 9 16.40 -46.79 -16.78
C VAL A 9 15.94 -45.34 -16.98
N LEU A 10 15.65 -44.95 -18.22
CA LEU A 10 15.12 -43.61 -18.54
C LEU A 10 13.74 -43.36 -17.92
N ILE A 11 12.85 -44.36 -17.96
CA ILE A 11 11.52 -44.26 -17.36
C ILE A 11 11.62 -44.12 -15.83
N MET A 12 12.51 -44.87 -15.17
CA MET A 12 12.76 -44.72 -13.72
C MET A 12 13.35 -43.34 -13.37
N LEU A 13 14.25 -42.79 -14.21
CA LEU A 13 14.80 -41.44 -14.05
C LEU A 13 13.72 -40.36 -14.18
N VAL A 14 12.80 -40.50 -15.13
CA VAL A 14 11.68 -39.56 -15.31
C VAL A 14 10.69 -39.66 -14.15
N LEU A 15 10.46 -40.84 -13.58
CA LEU A 15 9.62 -40.99 -12.39
C LEU A 15 10.28 -40.43 -11.12
N LEU A 16 11.61 -40.53 -11.00
CA LEU A 16 12.38 -39.95 -9.89
C LEU A 16 12.55 -38.43 -10.01
N CYS A 17 12.61 -37.88 -11.23
CA CYS A 17 12.71 -36.43 -11.48
C CYS A 17 11.37 -35.73 -11.70
N GLY A 18 10.30 -36.48 -11.98
CA GLY A 18 8.97 -35.96 -12.33
C GLY A 18 7.97 -35.95 -11.18
N GLY A 19 8.37 -36.41 -9.99
CA GLY A 19 7.61 -36.20 -8.78
C GLY A 19 7.59 -34.73 -8.40
N ASP A 20 6.38 -34.17 -8.28
CA ASP A 20 6.06 -32.84 -7.75
C ASP A 20 6.25 -31.64 -8.70
N LEU A 21 5.51 -31.64 -9.82
CA LEU A 21 5.04 -30.38 -10.42
C LEU A 21 3.62 -30.04 -9.95
N ASN A 22 3.39 -30.13 -8.64
CA ASN A 22 2.30 -29.42 -7.96
C ASN A 22 2.90 -28.22 -7.22
N THR A 23 3.74 -27.43 -7.90
CA THR A 23 4.00 -26.07 -7.43
C THR A 23 2.74 -25.25 -7.72
N ALA A 24 1.77 -25.34 -6.81
CA ALA A 24 0.80 -24.29 -6.66
C ALA A 24 1.61 -22.99 -6.60
N MET A 25 1.50 -22.16 -7.62
CA MET A 25 2.03 -20.80 -7.60
C MET A 25 1.23 -20.05 -6.55
N SER A 26 1.55 -20.29 -5.27
CA SER A 26 1.23 -19.36 -4.21
C SER A 26 1.90 -18.07 -4.64
N ILE A 27 1.11 -17.09 -5.04
CA ILE A 27 1.57 -15.72 -5.23
C ILE A 27 2.14 -15.34 -3.86
N ARG A 28 3.43 -15.59 -3.67
CA ARG A 28 4.15 -15.24 -2.46
C ARG A 28 4.03 -13.73 -2.38
N GLU A 29 3.39 -13.22 -1.33
CA GLU A 29 3.19 -11.79 -1.19
C GLU A 29 4.52 -11.03 -1.40
N ARG A 30 4.49 -10.03 -2.28
CA ARG A 30 5.59 -9.14 -2.66
C ARG A 30 5.32 -7.75 -2.12
N CYS A 31 5.27 -7.66 -0.81
CA CYS A 31 5.25 -6.39 -0.10
C CYS A 31 6.62 -5.69 -0.22
N GLU A 32 6.63 -4.38 -0.44
CA GLU A 32 7.86 -3.57 -0.47
C GLU A 32 8.51 -3.52 0.92
N CYS A 33 7.70 -3.23 1.94
CA CYS A 33 8.10 -3.26 3.34
C CYS A 33 8.16 -4.68 3.89
N LEU A 34 9.36 -5.14 4.26
CA LEU A 34 9.59 -6.38 5.01
C LEU A 34 9.58 -6.16 6.53
N GLU A 35 10.08 -5.00 6.96
CA GLU A 35 10.10 -4.58 8.36
C GLU A 35 9.43 -3.22 8.49
N THR A 36 8.85 -2.95 9.66
CA THR A 36 8.17 -1.68 9.94
C THR A 36 8.59 -1.11 11.28
N VAL A 37 8.51 0.22 11.41
CA VAL A 37 8.68 0.92 12.68
C VAL A 37 7.35 1.52 13.14
N ASP A 38 7.10 1.53 14.45
CA ASP A 38 5.85 2.08 14.99
C ASP A 38 5.84 3.60 15.14
N LYS A 39 7.03 4.21 15.17
CA LYS A 39 7.17 5.64 15.43
C LYS A 39 8.37 6.22 14.71
N LEU A 40 8.12 7.36 14.07
CA LEU A 40 9.11 8.21 13.46
C LEU A 40 9.24 9.49 14.27
N THR A 41 10.47 9.98 14.37
CA THR A 41 10.74 11.31 14.92
C THR A 41 10.30 12.38 13.92
N TRP A 42 9.97 13.58 14.40
CA TRP A 42 9.45 14.67 13.56
C TRP A 42 10.33 14.97 12.32
N ARG A 43 11.66 14.85 12.46
CA ARG A 43 12.63 15.05 11.37
C ARG A 43 12.57 13.99 10.27
N GLN A 44 12.02 12.82 10.55
CA GLN A 44 11.90 11.70 9.61
C GLN A 44 10.53 11.68 8.91
N ILE A 45 9.63 12.58 9.28
CA ILE A 45 8.32 12.72 8.64
C ILE A 45 8.53 13.53 7.35
N THR A 46 8.94 12.85 6.28
CA THR A 46 9.05 13.44 4.92
C THR A 46 7.94 12.88 4.03
N ASP A 47 8.00 13.08 2.70
CA ASP A 47 6.99 12.54 1.78
C ASP A 47 6.83 11.02 1.94
N PHE A 48 5.70 10.61 2.53
CA PHE A 48 5.30 9.21 2.59
C PHE A 48 4.44 8.87 1.39
N GLN A 49 4.68 7.70 0.84
CA GLN A 49 3.78 7.06 -0.10
C GLN A 49 2.92 6.06 0.68
N VAL A 50 1.61 6.17 0.50
CA VAL A 50 0.64 5.20 1.01
C VAL A 50 0.21 4.32 -0.15
N THR A 51 0.59 3.04 -0.10
CA THR A 51 0.22 2.03 -1.09
C THR A 51 -0.89 1.16 -0.49
N PRO A 52 -2.09 1.12 -1.10
CA PRO A 52 -3.19 0.30 -0.60
C PRO A 52 -2.92 -1.20 -0.80
N ARG A 53 -3.73 -2.03 -0.15
CA ARG A 53 -3.69 -3.50 -0.31
C ARG A 53 -3.90 -3.88 -1.78
N SER A 54 -3.21 -4.93 -2.23
CA SER A 54 -3.30 -5.48 -3.58
C SER A 54 -3.21 -7.02 -3.56
N GLU A 55 -3.43 -7.67 -4.70
CA GLU A 55 -3.25 -9.12 -4.86
C GLU A 55 -1.81 -9.57 -4.58
N LEU A 56 -0.84 -8.66 -4.73
CA LEU A 56 0.57 -8.93 -4.47
C LEU A 56 0.96 -8.62 -3.02
N CYS A 57 0.21 -7.80 -2.29
CA CYS A 57 0.51 -7.47 -0.90
C CYS A 57 -0.78 -7.16 -0.14
N ASN A 58 -1.16 -8.02 0.80
CA ASN A 58 -2.44 -7.91 1.52
C ASN A 58 -2.40 -6.89 2.69
N SER A 59 -1.34 -6.08 2.77
CA SER A 59 -1.18 -5.06 3.80
C SER A 59 -1.08 -3.66 3.16
N VAL A 60 -1.57 -2.65 3.87
CA VAL A 60 -1.35 -1.25 3.48
C VAL A 60 0.11 -0.93 3.79
N GLN A 61 0.82 -0.33 2.83
CA GLN A 61 2.22 0.04 3.03
C GLN A 61 2.34 1.55 3.15
N ILE A 62 3.05 2.00 4.19
CA ILE A 62 3.40 3.41 4.37
C ILE A 62 4.91 3.48 4.28
N THR A 63 5.41 3.83 3.10
CA THR A 63 6.84 3.86 2.82
C THR A 63 7.31 5.30 2.67
N ASN A 64 8.50 5.54 3.15
CA ASN A 64 9.33 6.69 2.83
C ASN A 64 10.65 6.10 2.34
N GLN A 65 11.37 6.76 1.43
CA GLN A 65 12.56 6.28 0.69
C GLN A 65 13.55 5.36 1.47
N LYS A 66 13.57 5.43 2.81
CA LYS A 66 14.45 4.63 3.68
C LYS A 66 13.72 3.84 4.78
N VAL A 67 12.44 4.10 5.04
CA VAL A 67 11.74 3.55 6.21
C VAL A 67 10.29 3.25 5.91
N CYS A 68 9.86 2.07 6.38
CA CYS A 68 8.46 1.67 6.38
C CYS A 68 7.83 1.91 7.76
N LEU A 69 6.75 2.66 7.79
CA LEU A 69 5.96 2.90 9.00
C LEU A 69 4.87 1.84 9.12
N ASN A 70 4.68 1.32 10.34
CA ASN A 70 3.60 0.38 10.62
C ASN A 70 2.23 1.08 10.41
N PRO A 71 1.37 0.61 9.48
CA PRO A 71 0.05 1.20 9.25
C PRO A 71 -0.85 1.13 10.50
N GLU A 72 -0.67 0.13 11.36
CA GLU A 72 -1.48 -0.06 12.56
C GLU A 72 -1.08 0.82 13.74
N SER A 73 0.09 1.45 13.66
CA SER A 73 0.59 2.39 14.67
C SER A 73 -0.28 3.65 14.75
N ARG A 74 -0.19 4.39 15.86
CA ARG A 74 -0.90 5.69 16.00
C ARG A 74 -0.52 6.68 14.90
N GLN A 75 0.76 6.72 14.49
CA GLN A 75 1.21 7.59 13.41
C GLN A 75 0.72 7.08 12.05
N GLY A 76 0.83 5.77 11.80
CA GLY A 76 0.33 5.15 10.57
C GLY A 76 -1.14 5.42 10.32
N LYS A 77 -1.99 5.27 11.35
CA LYS A 77 -3.43 5.59 11.27
C LYS A 77 -3.68 7.07 10.96
N LYS A 78 -2.91 7.98 11.56
CA LYS A 78 -3.03 9.43 11.25
C LYS A 78 -2.67 9.73 9.80
N ILE A 79 -1.59 9.15 9.29
CA ILE A 79 -1.17 9.34 7.90
C ILE A 79 -2.22 8.78 6.94
N GLN A 80 -2.73 7.56 7.19
CA GLN A 80 -3.81 6.97 6.38
C GLN A 80 -5.07 7.86 6.36
N ASN A 81 -5.47 8.41 7.51
CA ASN A 81 -6.64 9.29 7.58
C ASN A 81 -6.43 10.58 6.77
N CYS A 82 -5.25 11.19 6.84
CA CYS A 82 -4.93 12.36 6.02
C CYS A 82 -4.95 12.01 4.53
N TRP A 83 -4.33 10.89 4.16
CA TRP A 83 -4.28 10.42 2.78
C TRP A 83 -5.68 10.11 2.22
N ASN A 84 -6.54 9.45 2.99
CA ASN A 84 -7.93 9.17 2.59
C ASN A 84 -8.73 10.46 2.34
N ARG A 85 -8.50 11.50 3.16
CA ARG A 85 -9.14 12.81 2.97
C ARG A 85 -8.63 13.50 1.70
N ASP A 86 -7.33 13.49 1.45
CA ASP A 86 -6.75 14.06 0.23
C ASP A 86 -7.18 13.29 -1.02
N ALA A 87 -7.17 11.96 -0.98
CA ALA A 87 -7.65 11.10 -2.07
C ALA A 87 -9.11 11.40 -2.40
N ALA A 88 -9.97 11.57 -1.40
CA ALA A 88 -11.37 11.98 -1.59
C ALA A 88 -11.49 13.37 -2.22
N LEU A 89 -10.65 14.33 -1.82
CA LEU A 89 -10.63 15.67 -2.42
C LEU A 89 -10.16 15.65 -3.89
N HIS A 90 -9.17 14.82 -4.21
CA HIS A 90 -8.70 14.64 -5.58
C HIS A 90 -9.73 13.94 -6.46
N PHE A 91 -10.45 12.95 -5.92
CA PHE A 91 -11.54 12.28 -6.60
C PHE A 91 -12.72 13.23 -6.89
N HIS A 92 -13.09 14.08 -5.92
CA HIS A 92 -14.11 15.11 -6.15
C HIS A 92 -13.68 16.20 -7.14
N ARG A 93 -12.39 16.54 -7.21
CA ARG A 93 -11.88 17.53 -8.18
C ARG A 93 -12.01 17.06 -9.63
N SER A 94 -12.02 15.74 -9.90
CA SER A 94 -12.29 15.23 -11.25
C SER A 94 -13.74 15.35 -11.72
N GLU A 95 -14.69 15.66 -10.83
CA GLU A 95 -16.13 15.68 -11.15
C GLU A 95 -16.80 17.05 -11.04
N THR A 96 -16.11 18.10 -10.56
CA THR A 96 -16.72 19.44 -10.49
C THR A 96 -16.42 20.26 -11.76
N PRO A 97 -17.41 20.60 -12.61
CA PRO A 97 -17.24 21.61 -13.65
C PRO A 97 -16.89 22.95 -12.99
N LYS A 98 -15.80 23.58 -13.46
CA LYS A 98 -15.37 24.92 -13.06
C LYS A 98 -16.41 25.95 -13.52
N ASN A 99 -17.45 26.21 -12.72
CA ASN A 99 -18.13 27.51 -12.78
C ASN A 99 -18.96 27.77 -11.51
N ILE A 100 -18.31 28.27 -10.46
CA ILE A 100 -19.02 29.06 -9.45
C ILE A 100 -18.12 30.26 -9.12
N THR A 101 -18.40 31.36 -9.79
CA THR A 101 -18.07 32.72 -9.35
C THR A 101 -18.46 32.88 -7.89
N SER A 102 -17.47 33.11 -7.02
CA SER A 102 -17.69 33.46 -5.61
C SER A 102 -17.90 34.98 -5.52
N PRO A 103 -19.04 35.46 -5.00
CA PRO A 103 -19.16 36.83 -4.57
C PRO A 103 -18.85 36.98 -3.07
N ALA A 104 -18.25 38.13 -2.77
CA ALA A 104 -18.21 38.82 -1.48
C ALA A 104 -17.19 38.30 -0.43
N HIS A 105 -15.99 38.87 -0.53
CA HIS A 105 -15.18 39.24 0.62
C HIS A 105 -15.32 40.76 0.82
N GLU A 106 -16.16 41.21 1.77
CA GLU A 106 -16.08 42.56 2.34
C GLU A 106 -16.60 42.52 3.79
N THR A 107 -15.76 42.25 4.80
CA THR A 107 -14.83 43.13 5.55
C THR A 107 -15.52 43.93 6.69
N LEU A 108 -15.15 43.59 7.95
CA LEU A 108 -15.12 44.42 9.19
C LEU A 108 -16.46 45.05 9.69
N GLN A 109 -16.76 45.29 10.97
CA GLN A 109 -15.99 45.45 12.21
C GLN A 109 -16.95 45.54 13.42
N LYS A 110 -16.46 45.09 14.59
CA LYS A 110 -16.64 45.65 15.96
C LYS A 110 -18.04 45.83 16.60
N THR A 111 -18.22 45.13 17.73
CA THR A 111 -19.04 45.47 18.91
C THR A 111 -18.66 46.85 19.52
N PRO A 112 -19.54 47.54 20.29
CA PRO A 112 -19.77 47.18 21.71
C PRO A 112 -21.18 47.46 22.32
N ALA A 113 -21.39 46.81 23.47
CA ALA A 113 -22.10 47.17 24.71
C ALA A 113 -23.39 48.04 24.74
N ALA A 114 -24.40 47.47 25.43
CA ALA A 114 -25.29 48.04 26.45
C ALA A 114 -25.62 49.54 26.41
N SER A 115 -26.92 49.86 26.38
CA SER A 115 -27.67 50.28 27.57
C SER A 115 -29.18 50.25 27.32
#